data_AF-A0A7X6TJ94-F1
#
_entry.id   AF-A0A7X6TJ94-F1
#
_cell.length_a   1.000
_cell.length_b   1.000
_cell.length_c   1.000
_cell.angle_alpha   90.00
_cell.angle_beta   90.00
_cell.angle_gamma   90.00
#
_symmetry.space_group_name_H-M   'P 1'
#
loop_
_entity.id
_entity.type
_entity.pdbx_description
1 polymer ?
#
loop_
_entity_poly.entity_id
_entity_poly.type
_entity_poly.pdbx_seq_one_letter_code
_entity_poly.pdbx_strand_id
1 'polypeptide(L)'
;MTDLHSPVAEPEAQRSLGNRLRLLREEQGLSLDDVSRATRVSLGNLRAIEAETYDRLPADSFAKGMVALYATHLGQDGSQAAAQFLEERY
;
A
#
# COMPACT_ATOMS: atom_id res chain seq x y z
N MET A 1 -13.40 29.65 23.59
CA MET A 1 -11.97 29.38 23.35
C MET A 1 -11.92 28.39 22.23
N THR A 2 -11.65 28.91 21.04
CA THR A 2 -11.69 28.17 19.78
C THR A 2 -10.47 27.29 19.70
N ASP A 3 -10.64 25.97 19.80
CA ASP A 3 -9.67 25.06 19.20
C ASP A 3 -10.23 24.62 17.86
N LEU A 4 -9.78 25.35 16.84
CA LEU A 4 -9.87 25.00 15.44
C LEU A 4 -9.17 23.65 15.27
N HIS A 5 -9.93 22.56 15.23
CA HIS A 5 -9.50 21.39 14.46
C HIS A 5 -9.56 21.81 12.99
N SER A 6 -8.57 22.63 12.61
CA SER A 6 -8.23 22.84 11.21
C SER A 6 -8.00 21.44 10.65
N PRO A 7 -8.60 21.08 9.51
CA PRO A 7 -8.14 19.90 8.79
C PRO A 7 -6.74 20.28 8.32
N VAL A 8 -5.71 19.98 9.14
CA VAL A 8 -4.37 19.81 8.60
C VAL A 8 -4.53 18.62 7.69
N ALA A 9 -4.77 18.91 6.40
CA ALA A 9 -4.83 17.88 5.38
C ALA A 9 -3.61 17.02 5.60
N GLU A 10 -3.81 15.76 6.00
CA GLU A 10 -2.71 14.85 6.25
C GLU A 10 -1.78 14.92 5.03
N PRO A 11 -0.45 14.98 5.22
CA PRO A 11 0.49 15.11 4.12
C PRO A 11 0.13 14.11 3.01
N GLU A 12 0.23 14.49 1.74
CA GLU A 12 -0.15 13.59 0.63
C GLU A 12 0.54 12.22 0.71
N ALA A 13 1.77 12.19 1.22
CA ALA A 13 2.50 10.98 1.53
C ALA A 13 1.78 10.07 2.56
N GLN A 14 1.03 10.60 3.53
CA GLN A 14 0.21 9.82 4.46
C GLN A 14 -1.03 9.20 3.78
N ARG A 15 -1.48 9.79 2.66
CA ARG A 15 -2.65 9.33 1.90
C ARG A 15 -2.34 8.28 0.83
N SER A 16 -1.10 8.21 0.36
CA SER A 16 -0.74 7.28 -0.70
C SER A 16 -0.93 5.83 -0.26
N LEU A 17 -1.31 4.98 -1.20
CA LEU A 17 -1.51 3.56 -0.92
C LEU A 17 -0.21 2.90 -0.43
N GLY A 18 0.91 3.18 -1.10
CA GLY A 18 2.21 2.60 -0.79
C GLY A 18 2.64 2.87 0.65
N ASN A 19 2.62 4.14 1.07
CA ASN A 19 3.00 4.50 2.43
C ASN A 19 2.00 3.97 3.47
N ARG A 20 0.70 3.99 3.18
CA ARG A 20 -0.32 3.44 4.10
C ARG A 20 -0.11 1.95 4.34
N LEU A 21 0.15 1.15 3.30
CA LEU A 21 0.45 -0.27 3.44
C LEU A 21 1.75 -0.51 4.20
N ARG A 22 2.78 0.31 3.96
CA ARG A 22 4.04 0.27 4.71
C ARG A 22 3.83 0.49 6.21
N LEU A 23 3.11 1.55 6.58
CA LEU A 23 2.84 1.89 7.97
C LEU A 23 2.06 0.77 8.66
N LEU A 24 1.00 0.26 8.04
CA LEU A 24 0.23 -0.87 8.57
C LEU A 24 1.09 -2.13 8.76
N ARG A 25 2.00 -2.42 7.83
CA ARG A 25 2.95 -3.54 7.97
C ARG A 25 3.87 -3.32 9.17
N GLU A 26 4.44 -2.13 9.30
CA GLU A 26 5.37 -1.76 10.38
C GLU A 26 4.68 -1.75 11.75
N GLU A 27 3.43 -1.28 11.84
CA GLU A 27 2.59 -1.33 13.05
C GLU A 27 2.30 -2.76 13.50
N GLN A 28 2.16 -3.70 12.57
CA GLN A 28 2.01 -5.13 12.87
C GLN A 28 3.34 -5.82 13.17
N GLY A 29 4.48 -5.11 13.12
CA GLY A 29 5.80 -5.67 13.37
C GLY A 29 6.27 -6.64 12.29
N LEU A 30 5.68 -6.60 11.10
CA LEU A 30 5.98 -7.52 10.00
C LEU A 30 7.14 -6.99 9.15
N SER A 31 8.10 -7.86 8.83
CA SER A 31 9.08 -7.59 7.79
C SER A 31 8.48 -7.82 6.39
N LEU A 32 9.11 -7.26 5.35
CA LEU A 32 8.75 -7.56 3.97
C LEU A 32 8.90 -9.05 3.64
N ASP A 33 9.85 -9.74 4.27
CA ASP A 33 10.02 -11.18 4.14
C ASP A 33 8.84 -11.98 4.73
N ASP A 34 8.27 -11.53 5.86
CA ASP A 34 7.08 -12.15 6.44
C ASP A 34 5.89 -12.04 5.49
N VAL A 35 5.65 -10.85 4.95
CA VAL A 35 4.59 -10.58 3.98
C VAL A 35 4.82 -11.37 2.69
N SER A 36 6.06 -11.42 2.20
CA SER A 36 6.40 -12.15 0.98
C SER A 36 6.10 -13.64 1.12
N ARG A 37 6.45 -14.26 2.26
CA ARG A 37 6.14 -15.67 2.53
C ARG A 37 4.63 -15.92 2.63
N ALA A 38 3.88 -15.00 3.25
CA ALA A 38 2.44 -15.15 3.42
C ALA A 38 1.64 -14.95 2.12
N THR A 39 2.03 -13.96 1.30
CA THR A 39 1.27 -13.53 0.12
C THR A 39 1.80 -14.11 -1.19
N ARG A 40 3.03 -14.63 -1.20
CA ARG A 40 3.81 -15.01 -2.40
C ARG A 40 4.11 -13.85 -3.35
N VAL A 41 3.93 -12.61 -2.91
CA VAL A 41 4.40 -11.43 -3.65
C VAL A 41 5.90 -11.29 -3.41
N SER A 42 6.67 -11.06 -4.47
CA SER A 42 8.13 -10.92 -4.34
C SER A 42 8.52 -9.69 -3.53
N LEU A 43 9.66 -9.75 -2.83
CA LEU A 43 10.22 -8.60 -2.12
C LEU A 43 10.39 -7.37 -3.03
N GLY A 44 10.76 -7.59 -4.30
CA GLY A 44 10.91 -6.51 -5.27
C GLY A 44 9.60 -5.77 -5.51
N ASN A 45 8.50 -6.51 -5.68
CA ASN A 45 7.18 -5.92 -5.91
C ASN A 45 6.63 -5.28 -4.64
N LEU A 46 6.82 -5.88 -3.46
CA LEU A 46 6.39 -5.26 -2.20
C LEU A 46 7.11 -3.93 -1.96
N ARG A 47 8.43 -3.87 -2.20
CA ARG A 47 9.19 -2.62 -2.12
C ARG A 47 8.71 -1.59 -3.14
N ALA A 48 8.42 -2.01 -4.37
CA ALA A 48 7.91 -1.11 -5.40
C ALA A 48 6.52 -0.56 -5.08
N ILE A 49 5.65 -1.35 -4.43
CA ILE A 49 4.36 -0.89 -3.93
C ILE A 49 4.56 0.15 -2.81
N GLU A 50 5.37 -0.15 -1.79
CA GLU A 50 5.60 0.77 -0.67
C GLU A 50 6.31 2.07 -1.06
N ALA A 51 7.14 2.01 -2.10
CA ALA A 51 7.88 3.16 -2.62
C ALA A 51 7.17 3.90 -3.77
N GLU A 52 5.94 3.48 -4.12
CA GLU A 52 5.14 4.05 -5.22
C GLU A 52 5.86 4.05 -6.58
N THR A 53 6.88 3.20 -6.76
CA THR A 53 7.58 3.02 -8.04
C THR A 53 6.81 2.03 -8.89
N TYR A 54 5.57 2.40 -9.23
CA TYR A 54 4.63 1.52 -9.91
C TYR A 54 5.10 1.16 -11.32
N ASP A 55 5.89 2.00 -11.97
CA ASP A 55 6.59 1.72 -13.23
C ASP A 55 7.43 0.42 -13.21
N ARG A 56 7.89 0.00 -12.02
CA ARG A 56 8.66 -1.24 -11.82
C ARG A 56 7.81 -2.48 -11.59
N LEU A 57 6.50 -2.31 -11.40
CA LEU A 57 5.58 -3.43 -11.26
C LEU A 57 5.25 -4.02 -12.64
N PRO A 58 4.94 -5.33 -12.71
CA PRO A 58 4.49 -5.97 -13.94
C PRO A 58 3.17 -5.38 -14.43
N ALA A 59 2.67 -5.90 -15.56
CA ALA A 59 1.40 -5.48 -16.16
C ALA A 59 0.25 -5.43 -15.13
N ASP A 60 -0.66 -4.46 -15.33
CA ASP A 60 -1.73 -4.11 -14.38
C ASP A 60 -2.55 -5.30 -13.89
N SER A 61 -2.83 -6.28 -14.74
CA SER A 61 -3.57 -7.49 -14.35
C SER A 61 -2.90 -8.25 -13.21
N PHE A 62 -1.56 -8.30 -13.21
CA PHE A 62 -0.77 -8.90 -12.12
C PHE A 62 -0.59 -7.94 -10.95
N ALA A 63 -0.27 -6.67 -11.23
CA ALA A 63 0.02 -5.69 -10.19
C ALA A 63 -1.18 -5.44 -9.26
N LYS A 64 -2.39 -5.32 -9.81
CA LYS A 64 -3.64 -5.21 -9.02
C LYS A 64 -3.81 -6.38 -8.07
N GLY A 65 -3.57 -7.61 -8.54
CA GLY A 65 -3.69 -8.82 -7.72
C GLY A 65 -2.69 -8.84 -6.57
N MET A 66 -1.46 -8.42 -6.80
CA MET A 66 -0.43 -8.33 -5.76
C MET A 66 -0.75 -7.27 -4.70
N VAL A 67 -1.24 -6.10 -5.13
CA VAL A 67 -1.71 -5.06 -4.22
C VAL A 67 -2.88 -5.55 -3.38
N ALA A 68 -3.87 -6.20 -4.00
CA ALA A 68 -5.03 -6.75 -3.28
C ALA A 68 -4.62 -7.80 -2.24
N LEU A 69 -3.70 -8.71 -2.58
CA LEU A 69 -3.15 -9.70 -1.66
C LEU A 69 -2.42 -9.06 -0.48
N TYR A 70 -1.60 -8.04 -0.74
CA TYR A 70 -0.87 -7.36 0.31
C TYR A 70 -1.81 -6.61 1.27
N ALA A 71 -2.74 -5.82 0.72
CA ALA A 71 -3.74 -5.11 1.53
C ALA A 71 -4.59 -6.07 2.37
N THR A 72 -5.08 -7.16 1.76
CA THR A 72 -5.88 -8.18 2.46
C THR A 72 -5.10 -8.84 3.59
N HIS A 73 -3.81 -9.13 3.38
CA HIS A 73 -2.95 -9.70 4.42
C HIS A 73 -2.80 -8.76 5.64
N LEU A 74 -2.81 -7.44 5.41
CA LEU A 74 -2.77 -6.43 6.47
C LEU A 74 -4.15 -6.10 7.05
N GLY A 75 -5.21 -6.82 6.68
CA GLY A 75 -6.57 -6.62 7.18
C GLY A 75 -7.32 -5.45 6.52
N GLN A 76 -6.85 -4.97 5.37
CA GLN A 76 -7.51 -3.94 4.56
C GLN A 76 -8.36 -4.57 3.44
N ASP A 77 -9.27 -3.79 2.86
CA ASP A 77 -10.01 -4.21 1.67
C ASP A 77 -9.09 -4.22 0.45
N GLY A 78 -8.81 -5.42 -0.07
CA GLY A 78 -7.94 -5.61 -1.23
C GLY A 78 -8.50 -5.06 -2.54
N SER A 79 -9.83 -5.02 -2.71
CA SER A 79 -10.45 -4.48 -3.92
C SER A 79 -10.34 -2.96 -3.96
N GLN A 80 -10.58 -2.31 -2.82
CA GLN A 80 -10.39 -0.86 -2.67
C GLN A 80 -8.93 -0.47 -2.87
N ALA A 81 -7.99 -1.22 -2.28
CA ALA A 81 -6.57 -0.99 -2.48
C ALA A 81 -6.14 -1.14 -3.96
N ALA A 82 -6.65 -2.16 -4.66
CA ALA A 82 -6.35 -2.35 -6.07
C ALA A 82 -6.96 -1.27 -6.97
N ALA A 83 -8.13 -0.72 -6.62
CA ALA A 83 -8.72 0.42 -7.32
C ALA A 83 -7.88 1.68 -7.12
N GLN A 84 -7.54 2.03 -5.87
CA GLN A 84 -6.67 3.16 -5.54
C GLN A 84 -5.31 3.04 -6.26
N PHE A 85 -4.70 1.86 -6.28
CA PHE A 85 -3.44 1.62 -6.99
C PHE A 85 -3.50 2.01 -8.46
N LEU A 86 -4.63 1.76 -9.13
CA LEU A 86 -4.78 2.12 -10.54
C LEU A 86 -4.95 3.61 -10.73
N GLU A 87 -5.69 4.26 -9.84
CA GLU A 87 -5.85 5.71 -9.85
C GLU A 87 -4.51 6.42 -9.62
N GLU A 88 -3.65 5.89 -8.74
CA GLU A 88 -2.33 6.48 -8.49
C GLU A 88 -1.28 6.15 -9.57
N ARG A 89 -1.47 5.06 -10.33
CA ARG A 89 -0.53 4.64 -11.39
C ARG A 89 -0.65 5.49 -12.66
N TYR A 90 -1.78 6.17 -12.88
CA TYR A 90 -2.12 6.89 -14.12
C TYR A 90 -2.49 8.35 -13.87
#